data_AF-A0A0F9HES0-F1
#
_entry.id   AF-A0A0F9HES0-F1
#
_cell.length_a   1.000
_cell.length_b   1.000
_cell.length_c   1.000
_cell.angle_alpha   90.00
_cell.angle_beta   90.00
_cell.angle_gamma   90.00
#
_symmetry.space_group_name_H-M   'P 1'
#
loop_
_entity.id
_entity.type
_entity.pdbx_description
1 polymer ?
#
loop_
_entity_poly.entity_id
_entity_poly.type
_entity_poly.pdbx_seq_one_letter_code
_entity_poly.pdbx_strand_id
1 'polypeptide(L)'
;MALKNNNCVICGKPKKSQLHPMCIECSPYLYKKGSFPHQKLRRRKVWLEKRREALIKVGKKCEWCENDQQNLAIHHPKEVNSRTYEHIWNQLLINEINSFLISNREKTLWAENYFKKETKKALRSSIRHFEQRAKNSMTMGCPFCAGSNYSVRKIMTPKYKCNGCKSTFNDLKPRPRREVKDKISSLKSQLKNEDYSKMRISGYNRQKIFGKFSGELLPKFYQKLKLEYEKKVSGLLDDYLEMKNIKVLCIKCHSAVRLGLKFCKRCKTNYRKGRYKMCYKCHIAEKESKDPLAIRIREIFGISKQELWERNMEGECIVCGAWAFERVSNFSEYNVHLLEKDGASGECVGELCEDCYKRYNKTEVKSFIVEISN
;
A
#
# COMPACT_ATOMS: atom_id res chain seq x y z
N MET A 1 -18.08 14.51 -31.12
CA MET A 1 -17.62 13.53 -30.11
C MET A 1 -18.66 12.43 -29.99
N ALA A 2 -18.44 11.24 -30.57
CA ALA A 2 -19.40 10.14 -30.45
C ALA A 2 -19.50 9.69 -28.97
N LEU A 3 -20.68 9.88 -28.35
CA LEU A 3 -21.03 9.36 -27.04
C LEU A 3 -20.99 7.82 -27.10
N LYS A 4 -19.81 7.25 -26.86
CA LYS A 4 -19.60 5.81 -26.80
C LYS A 4 -20.52 5.23 -25.73
N ASN A 5 -21.58 4.54 -26.16
CA ASN A 5 -22.58 3.80 -25.38
C ASN A 5 -22.28 3.76 -23.88
N ASN A 6 -22.70 4.81 -23.16
CA ASN A 6 -22.66 4.85 -21.71
C ASN A 6 -23.93 4.23 -21.11
N ASN A 7 -24.41 3.17 -21.75
CA ASN A 7 -25.62 2.46 -21.41
C ASN A 7 -25.26 1.08 -20.84
N CYS A 8 -26.13 0.58 -19.97
CA CYS A 8 -26.07 -0.76 -19.41
C CYS A 8 -26.26 -1.78 -20.53
N VAL A 9 -25.39 -2.79 -20.61
CA VAL A 9 -25.51 -3.86 -21.61
C VAL A 9 -26.71 -4.78 -21.39
N ILE A 10 -27.35 -4.70 -20.21
CA ILE A 10 -28.49 -5.55 -19.84
C ILE A 10 -29.82 -4.82 -20.04
N CYS A 11 -29.96 -3.59 -19.55
CA CYS A 11 -31.25 -2.87 -19.56
C CYS A 11 -31.27 -1.60 -20.40
N GLY A 12 -30.16 -1.24 -21.07
CA GLY A 12 -30.06 -0.02 -21.89
C GLY A 12 -30.01 1.29 -21.11
N LYS A 13 -30.29 1.32 -19.80
CA LYS A 13 -30.25 2.55 -18.98
C LYS A 13 -28.83 3.13 -18.88
N PRO A 14 -28.68 4.46 -18.73
CA PRO A 14 -27.38 5.09 -18.49
C PRO A 14 -26.65 4.53 -17.27
N LYS A 15 -25.34 4.33 -17.38
CA LYS A 15 -24.48 3.86 -16.27
C LYS A 15 -23.59 4.97 -15.73
N LYS A 16 -23.23 4.88 -14.44
CA LYS A 16 -22.38 5.87 -13.75
C LYS A 16 -20.91 5.83 -14.16
N SER A 17 -20.41 4.67 -14.58
CA SER A 17 -18.99 4.46 -14.89
C SER A 17 -18.82 3.76 -16.23
N GLN A 18 -17.89 4.27 -17.05
CA GLN A 18 -17.52 3.65 -18.32
C GLN A 18 -16.78 2.31 -18.14
N LEU A 19 -16.25 2.03 -16.94
CA LEU A 19 -15.49 0.81 -16.66
C LEU A 19 -16.38 -0.40 -16.38
N HIS A 20 -17.59 -0.18 -15.89
CA HIS A 20 -18.53 -1.26 -15.60
C HIS A 20 -19.45 -1.48 -16.81
N PRO A 21 -19.79 -2.72 -17.18
CA PRO A 21 -20.73 -2.97 -18.27
C PRO A 21 -22.19 -2.71 -17.88
N MET A 22 -22.49 -2.69 -16.57
CA MET A 22 -23.87 -2.62 -16.04
C MET A 22 -24.15 -1.31 -15.30
N CYS A 23 -25.42 -0.90 -15.26
CA CYS A 23 -25.91 0.13 -14.34
C CYS A 23 -26.02 -0.44 -12.92
N ILE A 24 -26.30 0.44 -11.94
CA ILE A 24 -26.42 0.03 -10.53
C ILE A 24 -27.55 -0.98 -10.28
N GLU A 25 -28.64 -0.90 -11.04
CA GLU A 25 -29.80 -1.80 -10.89
C GLU A 25 -29.53 -3.21 -11.43
N CYS A 26 -28.71 -3.32 -12.50
CA CYS A 26 -28.34 -4.61 -13.08
C CYS A 26 -27.12 -5.24 -12.42
N SER A 27 -26.36 -4.51 -11.59
CA SER A 27 -25.20 -5.04 -10.89
C SER A 27 -25.61 -5.65 -9.54
N PRO A 28 -25.73 -6.98 -9.42
CA PRO A 28 -26.29 -7.59 -8.21
C PRO A 28 -25.39 -7.46 -6.97
N TYR A 29 -24.14 -7.05 -7.16
CA TYR A 29 -23.17 -6.78 -6.09
C TYR A 29 -23.07 -5.30 -5.69
N LEU A 30 -23.67 -4.37 -6.46
CA LEU A 30 -23.64 -2.94 -6.15
C LEU A 30 -24.82 -2.55 -5.24
N TYR A 31 -24.67 -2.83 -3.96
CA TYR A 31 -25.61 -2.36 -2.94
C TYR A 31 -25.40 -0.87 -2.65
N LYS A 32 -26.49 -0.15 -2.35
CA LYS A 32 -26.39 1.20 -1.79
C LYS A 32 -25.66 1.14 -0.43
N LYS A 33 -24.93 2.19 -0.06
CA LYS A 33 -24.27 2.28 1.25
C LYS A 33 -25.32 2.06 2.35
N GLY A 34 -25.05 1.15 3.28
CA GLY A 34 -25.99 0.80 4.36
C GLY A 34 -27.07 -0.23 3.98
N SER A 35 -27.12 -0.69 2.72
CA SER A 35 -28.12 -1.65 2.24
C SER A 35 -27.54 -3.03 1.92
N PHE A 36 -26.30 -3.31 2.34
CA PHE A 36 -25.69 -4.62 2.12
C PHE A 36 -26.45 -5.70 2.89
N PRO A 37 -26.66 -6.91 2.32
CA PRO A 37 -27.47 -7.94 2.96
C PRO A 37 -26.97 -8.32 4.36
N HIS A 38 -25.65 -8.50 4.55
CA HIS A 38 -25.09 -8.78 5.88
C HIS A 38 -25.30 -7.66 6.90
N GLN A 39 -25.34 -6.39 6.46
CA GLN A 39 -25.63 -5.25 7.36
C GLN A 39 -27.09 -5.27 7.81
N LYS A 40 -28.02 -5.67 6.93
CA LYS A 40 -29.43 -5.87 7.30
C LYS A 40 -29.57 -7.02 8.29
N LEU A 41 -28.85 -8.13 8.09
CA LEU A 41 -28.86 -9.26 9.03
C LEU A 41 -28.38 -8.88 10.42
N ARG A 42 -27.28 -8.11 10.54
CA ARG A 42 -26.73 -7.65 11.84
C ARG A 42 -27.74 -6.87 12.69
N ARG A 43 -28.74 -6.24 12.07
CA ARG A 43 -29.79 -5.47 12.75
C ARG A 43 -30.96 -6.34 13.23
N ARG A 44 -31.04 -7.60 12.79
CA ARG A 44 -32.12 -8.51 13.19
C ARG A 44 -31.85 -9.05 14.58
N LYS A 45 -32.93 -9.19 15.37
CA LYS A 45 -32.88 -9.73 16.74
C LYS A 45 -32.21 -11.10 16.81
N VAL A 46 -32.59 -12.01 15.90
CA VAL A 46 -32.02 -13.37 15.79
C VAL A 46 -30.49 -13.36 15.66
N TRP A 47 -29.93 -12.43 14.87
CA TRP A 47 -28.48 -12.34 14.71
C TRP A 47 -27.80 -11.86 16.01
N LEU A 48 -28.41 -10.90 16.71
CA LEU A 48 -27.90 -10.38 17.97
C LEU A 48 -27.94 -11.43 19.08
N GLU A 49 -28.98 -12.26 19.12
CA GLU A 49 -29.12 -13.39 20.04
C GLU A 49 -28.04 -14.45 19.79
N LYS A 50 -27.90 -14.94 18.55
CA LYS A 50 -26.83 -15.89 18.18
C LYS A 50 -25.43 -15.34 18.45
N ARG A 51 -25.23 -14.04 18.23
CA ARG A 51 -23.96 -13.38 18.57
C ARG A 51 -23.70 -13.42 20.08
N ARG A 52 -24.73 -13.14 20.89
CA ARG A 52 -24.60 -13.17 22.35
C ARG A 52 -24.29 -14.59 22.83
N GLU A 53 -25.00 -15.59 22.32
CA GLU A 53 -24.77 -17.01 22.63
C GLU A 53 -23.33 -17.43 22.29
N ALA A 54 -22.85 -17.08 21.10
CA ALA A 54 -21.47 -17.35 20.69
C ALA A 54 -20.43 -16.73 21.64
N LEU A 55 -20.67 -15.50 22.10
CA LEU A 55 -19.79 -14.82 23.06
C LEU A 55 -19.85 -15.46 24.45
N ILE A 56 -21.04 -15.83 24.93
CA ILE A 56 -21.22 -16.51 26.21
C ILE A 56 -20.51 -17.87 26.20
N LYS A 57 -20.63 -18.63 25.11
CA LYS A 57 -20.02 -19.96 24.96
C LYS A 57 -18.50 -19.95 25.10
N VAL A 58 -17.83 -18.92 24.57
CA VAL A 58 -16.37 -18.77 24.68
C VAL A 58 -15.94 -18.13 26.00
N GLY A 59 -16.86 -17.40 26.66
CA GLY A 59 -16.57 -16.64 27.87
C GLY A 59 -15.76 -15.37 27.58
N LYS A 60 -14.98 -14.90 28.54
CA LYS A 60 -14.15 -13.69 28.41
C LYS A 60 -12.79 -13.93 27.74
N LYS A 61 -12.57 -15.09 27.11
CA LYS A 61 -11.28 -15.48 26.53
C LYS A 61 -11.22 -15.23 25.03
N CYS A 62 -10.09 -14.75 24.56
CA CYS A 62 -9.80 -14.66 23.13
C CYS A 62 -9.36 -16.04 22.60
N GLU A 63 -10.03 -16.59 21.59
CA GLU A 63 -9.67 -17.89 21.01
C GLU A 63 -8.32 -17.92 20.28
N TRP A 64 -7.67 -16.75 20.09
CA TRP A 64 -6.38 -16.69 19.40
C TRP A 64 -5.19 -16.36 20.30
N CYS A 65 -5.37 -15.54 21.33
CA CYS A 65 -4.29 -15.21 22.27
C CYS A 65 -4.51 -15.73 23.68
N GLU A 66 -5.64 -16.38 23.93
CA GLU A 66 -6.03 -17.02 25.21
C GLU A 66 -6.17 -16.08 26.41
N ASN A 67 -5.76 -14.82 26.29
CA ASN A 67 -5.93 -13.80 27.31
C ASN A 67 -7.40 -13.48 27.58
N ASP A 68 -7.71 -13.24 28.85
CA ASP A 68 -8.99 -12.68 29.29
C ASP A 68 -9.13 -11.22 28.84
N GLN A 69 -10.28 -10.89 28.26
CA GLN A 69 -10.57 -9.58 27.67
C GLN A 69 -12.05 -9.24 27.87
N GLN A 70 -12.31 -7.97 28.19
CA GLN A 70 -13.68 -7.47 28.34
C GLN A 70 -14.35 -7.24 26.96
N ASN A 71 -13.55 -6.94 25.94
CA ASN A 71 -14.04 -6.56 24.61
C ASN A 71 -13.67 -7.60 23.55
N LEU A 72 -14.60 -8.51 23.29
CA LEU A 72 -14.50 -9.56 22.27
C LEU A 72 -15.32 -9.22 21.02
N ALA A 73 -14.80 -9.66 19.87
CA ALA A 73 -15.37 -9.46 18.56
C ALA A 73 -15.52 -10.81 17.84
N ILE A 74 -16.62 -10.97 17.10
CA ILE A 74 -16.82 -12.15 16.24
C ILE A 74 -16.13 -11.90 14.90
N HIS A 75 -15.17 -12.76 14.60
CA HIS A 75 -14.52 -12.87 13.31
C HIS A 75 -15.20 -13.97 12.49
N HIS A 76 -15.61 -13.64 11.26
CA HIS A 76 -15.98 -14.65 10.27
C HIS A 76 -14.79 -14.82 9.30
N PRO A 77 -14.18 -16.01 9.18
CA PRO A 77 -13.07 -16.26 8.26
C PRO A 77 -13.41 -15.97 6.80
N LYS A 78 -14.64 -16.31 6.39
CA LYS A 78 -15.24 -15.87 5.14
C LYS A 78 -15.82 -14.47 5.31
N GLU A 79 -14.96 -13.46 5.53
CA GLU A 79 -15.41 -12.09 5.77
C GLU A 79 -16.51 -11.69 4.78
N VAL A 80 -17.66 -11.25 5.30
CA VAL A 80 -18.77 -10.76 4.47
C VAL A 80 -18.70 -9.23 4.45
N ASN A 81 -18.18 -8.68 3.37
CA ASN A 81 -18.08 -7.23 3.15
C ASN A 81 -18.46 -6.88 1.71
N SER A 82 -18.43 -5.59 1.35
CA SER A 82 -18.79 -5.12 0.01
C SER A 82 -17.96 -5.77 -1.10
N ARG A 83 -16.67 -6.00 -0.85
CA ARG A 83 -15.74 -6.62 -1.81
C ARG A 83 -16.02 -8.12 -1.98
N THR A 84 -16.51 -8.80 -0.95
CA THR A 84 -16.88 -10.22 -1.03
C THR A 84 -17.95 -10.45 -2.09
N TYR A 85 -18.98 -9.61 -2.13
CA TYR A 85 -20.03 -9.67 -3.13
C TYR A 85 -19.50 -9.43 -4.55
N GLU A 86 -18.69 -8.40 -4.74
CA GLU A 86 -18.06 -8.12 -6.03
C GLU A 86 -17.14 -9.28 -6.47
N HIS A 87 -16.39 -9.85 -5.52
CA HIS A 87 -15.51 -10.98 -5.78
C HIS A 87 -16.29 -12.22 -6.24
N ILE A 88 -17.40 -12.57 -5.57
CA ILE A 88 -18.26 -13.70 -5.98
C ILE A 88 -18.74 -13.49 -7.42
N TRP A 89 -19.28 -12.31 -7.73
CA TRP A 89 -19.75 -12.00 -9.09
C TRP A 89 -18.63 -12.10 -10.14
N ASN A 90 -17.47 -11.50 -9.86
CA ASN A 90 -16.35 -11.52 -10.78
C ASN A 90 -15.80 -12.93 -11.01
N GLN A 91 -15.74 -13.77 -9.97
CA GLN A 91 -15.34 -15.18 -10.10
C GLN A 91 -16.31 -15.96 -10.99
N LEU A 92 -17.62 -15.80 -10.77
CA LEU A 92 -18.65 -16.43 -11.60
C LEU A 92 -18.51 -16.02 -13.07
N LEU A 93 -18.39 -14.71 -13.32
CA LEU A 93 -18.25 -14.17 -14.66
C LEU A 93 -16.96 -14.66 -15.34
N ILE A 94 -15.83 -14.68 -14.64
CA ILE A 94 -14.56 -15.18 -15.18
C ILE A 94 -14.67 -16.66 -15.52
N ASN A 95 -15.26 -17.47 -14.64
CA ASN A 95 -15.44 -18.90 -14.89
C ASN A 95 -16.32 -19.17 -16.12
N GLU A 96 -17.41 -18.43 -16.26
CA GLU A 96 -18.31 -18.58 -17.42
C GLU A 96 -17.66 -18.11 -18.71
N ILE A 97 -16.91 -16.99 -18.69
CA ILE A 97 -16.13 -16.53 -19.83
C ILE A 97 -15.10 -17.59 -20.22
N ASN A 98 -14.35 -18.15 -19.27
CA ASN A 98 -13.35 -19.17 -19.55
C ASN A 98 -14.00 -20.44 -20.14
N SER A 99 -15.12 -20.89 -19.58
CA SER A 99 -15.88 -22.01 -20.12
C SER A 99 -16.34 -21.73 -21.56
N PHE A 100 -16.85 -20.53 -21.83
CA PHE A 100 -17.25 -20.10 -23.17
C PHE A 100 -16.09 -20.10 -24.17
N LEU A 101 -14.91 -19.63 -23.75
CA LEU A 101 -13.74 -19.56 -24.63
C LEU A 101 -13.14 -20.94 -24.91
N ILE A 102 -13.07 -21.81 -23.90
CA ILE A 102 -12.55 -23.18 -24.04
C ILE A 102 -13.46 -24.04 -24.93
N SER A 103 -14.76 -23.73 -24.97
CA SER A 103 -15.73 -24.51 -25.75
C SER A 103 -15.49 -24.49 -27.26
N ASN A 104 -14.74 -23.52 -27.80
CA ASN A 104 -14.45 -23.41 -29.23
C ASN A 104 -13.18 -22.59 -29.47
N ARG A 105 -12.22 -23.16 -30.21
CA ARG A 105 -10.96 -22.49 -30.60
C ARG A 105 -11.18 -21.15 -31.30
N GLU A 106 -12.21 -21.02 -32.13
CA GLU A 106 -12.56 -19.76 -32.80
C GLU A 106 -12.91 -18.66 -31.82
N LYS A 107 -13.58 -18.98 -30.70
CA LYS A 107 -13.91 -18.01 -29.64
C LYS A 107 -12.66 -17.54 -28.91
N THR A 108 -11.72 -18.45 -28.67
CA THR A 108 -10.41 -18.10 -28.09
C THR A 108 -9.65 -17.17 -29.02
N LEU A 109 -9.56 -17.49 -30.32
CA LEU A 109 -8.92 -16.63 -31.33
C LEU A 109 -9.61 -15.27 -31.46
N TRP A 110 -10.95 -15.24 -31.40
CA TRP A 110 -11.72 -14.00 -31.38
C TRP A 110 -11.35 -13.13 -30.17
N ALA A 111 -11.28 -13.72 -28.97
CA ALA A 111 -10.91 -13.00 -27.76
C ALA A 111 -9.48 -12.45 -27.83
N GLU A 112 -8.51 -13.25 -28.28
CA GLU A 112 -7.12 -12.80 -28.49
C GLU A 112 -7.05 -11.62 -29.46
N ASN A 113 -7.74 -11.71 -30.60
CA ASN A 113 -7.82 -10.64 -31.58
C ASN A 113 -8.50 -9.39 -31.01
N TYR A 114 -9.54 -9.57 -30.19
CA TYR A 114 -10.23 -8.49 -29.48
C TYR A 114 -9.25 -7.74 -28.56
N PHE A 115 -8.57 -8.45 -27.66
CA PHE A 115 -7.62 -7.86 -26.72
C PHE A 115 -6.45 -7.19 -27.44
N LYS A 116 -5.93 -7.80 -28.52
CA LYS A 116 -4.88 -7.20 -29.37
C LYS A 116 -5.35 -5.88 -29.97
N LYS A 117 -6.55 -5.85 -30.56
CA LYS A 117 -7.14 -4.65 -31.18
C LYS A 117 -7.37 -3.53 -30.17
N GLU A 118 -8.02 -3.82 -29.03
CA GLU A 118 -8.32 -2.80 -28.02
C GLU A 118 -7.06 -2.31 -27.29
N THR A 119 -6.06 -3.18 -27.07
CA THR A 119 -4.75 -2.79 -26.50
C THR A 119 -4.02 -1.81 -27.42
N LYS A 120 -3.97 -2.08 -28.73
CA LYS A 120 -3.39 -1.14 -29.72
C LYS A 120 -4.12 0.22 -29.70
N LYS A 121 -5.45 0.22 -29.62
CA LYS A 121 -6.24 1.47 -29.49
C LYS A 121 -5.90 2.22 -28.19
N ALA A 122 -5.77 1.53 -27.07
CA ALA A 122 -5.42 2.12 -25.77
C ALA A 122 -4.00 2.71 -25.77
N LEU A 123 -3.03 2.02 -26.38
CA LEU A 123 -1.67 2.52 -26.56
C LEU A 123 -1.64 3.78 -27.43
N ARG A 124 -2.32 3.78 -28.59
CA ARG A 124 -2.44 4.96 -29.46
C ARG A 124 -3.09 6.15 -28.73
N SER A 125 -4.11 5.90 -27.92
CA SER A 125 -4.73 6.95 -27.09
C SER A 125 -3.77 7.49 -26.04
N SER A 126 -2.97 6.62 -25.41
CA SER A 126 -1.97 7.00 -24.41
C SER A 126 -0.86 7.83 -25.03
N ILE A 127 -0.34 7.42 -26.20
CA ILE A 127 0.66 8.17 -26.97
C ILE A 127 0.14 9.58 -27.27
N ARG A 128 -1.07 9.72 -27.82
CA ARG A 128 -1.67 11.05 -28.10
C ARG A 128 -1.80 11.91 -26.85
N HIS A 129 -2.22 11.32 -25.72
CA HIS A 129 -2.29 12.04 -24.44
C HIS A 129 -0.92 12.56 -24.00
N PHE A 130 0.12 11.72 -24.07
CA PHE A 130 1.47 12.14 -23.70
C PHE A 130 2.09 13.12 -24.70
N GLU A 131 1.78 13.01 -25.99
CA GLU A 131 2.18 14.01 -27.00
C GLU A 131 1.53 15.36 -26.74
N GLN A 132 0.25 15.39 -26.35
CA GLN A 132 -0.39 16.64 -25.91
C GLN A 132 0.23 17.18 -24.62
N ARG A 133 0.50 16.31 -23.64
CA ARG A 133 1.20 16.70 -22.41
C ARG A 133 2.60 17.24 -22.71
N ALA A 134 3.32 16.68 -23.68
CA ALA A 134 4.62 17.16 -24.13
C ALA A 134 4.52 18.59 -24.65
N LYS A 135 3.51 18.90 -25.49
CA LYS A 135 3.22 20.27 -25.96
C LYS A 135 2.90 21.22 -24.80
N ASN A 136 2.16 20.75 -23.79
CA ASN A 136 1.74 21.58 -22.65
C ASN A 136 2.82 21.71 -21.55
N SER A 137 3.88 20.89 -21.57
CA SER A 137 4.94 20.86 -20.54
C SER A 137 6.31 21.20 -21.10
N MET A 138 6.33 22.11 -22.07
CA MET A 138 7.57 22.63 -22.64
C MET A 138 8.35 23.37 -21.55
N THR A 139 9.58 22.94 -21.34
CA THR A 139 10.56 23.59 -20.46
C THR A 139 11.68 24.15 -21.31
N MET A 140 12.18 25.32 -20.96
CA MET A 140 13.35 25.90 -21.59
C MET A 140 14.59 25.09 -21.19
N GLY A 141 15.38 24.62 -22.16
CA GLY A 141 16.56 23.80 -21.88
C GLY A 141 17.69 24.00 -22.89
N CYS A 142 18.82 23.35 -22.61
CA CYS A 142 20.02 23.41 -23.45
C CYS A 142 19.73 22.97 -24.90
N PRO A 143 20.09 23.77 -25.92
CA PRO A 143 19.84 23.44 -27.32
C PRO A 143 20.61 22.20 -27.79
N PHE A 144 21.76 21.90 -27.18
CA PHE A 144 22.62 20.78 -27.56
C PHE A 144 22.19 19.46 -26.93
N CYS A 145 22.08 19.38 -25.60
CA CYS A 145 21.81 18.13 -24.90
C CYS A 145 20.39 18.00 -24.32
N ALA A 146 19.53 19.01 -24.46
CA ALA A 146 18.19 19.08 -23.87
C ALA A 146 18.15 19.14 -22.32
N GLY A 147 19.28 19.25 -21.63
CA GLY A 147 19.30 19.36 -20.17
C GLY A 147 18.63 20.65 -19.69
N SER A 148 17.76 20.55 -18.68
CA SER A 148 17.13 21.70 -18.01
C SER A 148 18.02 22.34 -16.95
N ASN A 149 19.16 21.72 -16.64
CA ASN A 149 20.13 22.23 -15.68
C ASN A 149 21.18 23.08 -16.42
N TYR A 150 21.09 24.41 -16.28
CA TYR A 150 22.01 25.38 -16.85
C TYR A 150 22.24 26.53 -15.88
N SER A 151 23.40 27.16 -16.01
CA SER A 151 23.77 28.39 -15.30
C SER A 151 23.60 29.60 -16.21
N VAL A 152 23.09 30.70 -15.65
CA VAL A 152 23.00 32.00 -16.33
C VAL A 152 24.28 32.78 -16.05
N ARG A 153 24.99 33.20 -17.09
CA ARG A 153 26.21 34.01 -17.00
C ARG A 153 25.83 35.47 -17.18
N LYS A 154 25.97 36.28 -16.12
CA LYS A 154 25.51 37.68 -16.13
C LYS A 154 26.31 38.58 -17.08
N ILE A 155 27.62 38.34 -17.21
CA ILE A 155 28.55 39.24 -17.90
C ILE A 155 29.07 38.64 -19.22
N MET A 156 29.13 37.30 -19.33
CA MET A 156 29.76 36.64 -20.47
C MET A 156 28.77 36.32 -21.59
N THR A 157 29.22 36.48 -22.84
CA THR A 157 28.57 35.92 -24.03
C THR A 157 29.25 34.60 -24.43
N PRO A 158 28.49 33.52 -24.73
CA PRO A 158 27.03 33.40 -24.68
C PRO A 158 26.34 33.44 -23.29
N LYS A 159 25.08 33.88 -23.21
CA LYS A 159 24.38 34.10 -21.91
C LYS A 159 24.25 32.87 -21.00
N TYR A 160 24.12 31.66 -21.54
CA TYR A 160 23.89 30.44 -20.76
C TYR A 160 25.03 29.43 -20.92
N LYS A 161 25.25 28.61 -19.88
CA LYS A 161 26.13 27.43 -19.91
C LYS A 161 25.39 26.20 -19.39
N CYS A 162 25.32 25.13 -20.16
CA CYS A 162 24.68 23.90 -19.69
C CYS A 162 25.56 23.19 -18.66
N ASN A 163 24.97 22.80 -17.52
CA ASN A 163 25.72 22.12 -16.46
C ASN A 163 26.02 20.65 -16.82
N GLY A 164 25.22 20.05 -17.71
CA GLY A 164 25.42 18.69 -18.24
C GLY A 164 26.50 18.62 -19.32
N CYS A 165 26.24 19.18 -20.51
CA CYS A 165 27.16 19.06 -21.66
C CYS A 165 28.21 20.15 -21.76
N LYS A 166 28.24 21.10 -20.81
CA LYS A 166 29.19 22.22 -20.72
C LYS A 166 29.16 23.24 -21.87
N SER A 167 28.41 23.00 -22.93
CA SER A 167 28.22 23.93 -24.05
C SER A 167 27.64 25.27 -23.60
N THR A 168 28.02 26.34 -24.30
CA THR A 168 27.53 27.70 -24.08
C THR A 168 26.60 28.13 -25.22
N PHE A 169 25.56 28.90 -24.93
CA PHE A 169 24.54 29.31 -25.92
C PHE A 169 23.79 30.57 -25.48
N ASN A 170 23.22 31.30 -26.45
CA ASN A 170 22.47 32.53 -26.21
C ASN A 170 20.99 32.28 -25.91
N ASP A 171 20.40 31.28 -26.56
CA ASP A 171 18.97 31.00 -26.47
C ASP A 171 18.71 29.60 -25.93
N LEU A 172 17.80 29.54 -24.96
CA LEU A 172 17.22 28.28 -24.53
C LEU A 172 16.20 27.81 -25.58
N LYS A 173 16.13 26.50 -25.82
CA LYS A 173 15.11 25.93 -26.72
C LYS A 173 13.98 25.29 -25.90
N PRO A 174 12.71 25.57 -26.22
CA PRO A 174 11.59 24.93 -25.56
C PRO A 174 11.57 23.44 -25.95
N ARG A 175 11.54 22.56 -24.96
CA ARG A 175 11.50 21.10 -25.16
C ARG A 175 10.60 20.45 -24.12
N PRO A 176 9.91 19.35 -24.47
CA PRO A 176 9.13 18.62 -23.48
C PRO A 176 10.07 18.00 -22.44
N ARG A 177 9.58 17.86 -21.20
CA ARG A 177 10.33 17.16 -20.14
C ARG A 177 10.80 15.78 -20.60
N ARG A 178 12.05 15.43 -20.28
CA ARG A 178 12.68 14.16 -20.67
C ARG A 178 11.81 12.94 -20.36
N GLU A 179 11.25 12.89 -19.15
CA GLU A 179 10.36 11.80 -18.72
C GLU A 179 9.16 11.59 -19.65
N VAL A 180 8.57 12.67 -20.19
CA VAL A 180 7.44 12.59 -21.11
C VAL A 180 7.90 12.05 -22.47
N LYS A 181 9.05 12.51 -22.97
CA LYS A 181 9.64 12.02 -24.22
C LYS A 181 10.00 10.54 -24.13
N ASP A 182 10.66 10.12 -23.05
CA ASP A 182 11.05 8.74 -22.79
C ASP A 182 9.81 7.84 -22.68
N LYS A 183 8.74 8.34 -22.04
CA LYS A 183 7.46 7.64 -21.96
C LYS A 183 6.81 7.46 -23.33
N ILE A 184 6.78 8.49 -24.18
CA ILE A 184 6.25 8.40 -25.56
C ILE A 184 7.05 7.38 -26.37
N SER A 185 8.38 7.44 -26.29
CA SER A 185 9.28 6.51 -26.99
C SER A 185 9.01 5.06 -26.56
N SER A 186 8.93 4.81 -25.26
CA SER A 186 8.58 3.50 -24.70
C SER A 186 7.22 2.99 -25.19
N LEU A 187 6.19 3.85 -25.19
CA LEU A 187 4.86 3.46 -25.68
C LEU A 187 4.84 3.19 -27.20
N LYS A 188 5.59 3.96 -28.00
CA LYS A 188 5.74 3.70 -29.44
C LYS A 188 6.48 2.39 -29.71
N SER A 189 7.53 2.09 -28.94
CA SER A 189 8.23 0.80 -28.99
C SER A 189 7.30 -0.35 -28.64
N GLN A 190 6.48 -0.21 -27.59
CA GLN A 190 5.47 -1.22 -27.24
C GLN A 190 4.44 -1.41 -28.35
N LEU A 191 3.99 -0.33 -29.00
CA LEU A 191 3.01 -0.41 -30.09
C LEU A 191 3.54 -1.16 -31.33
N LYS A 192 4.86 -1.09 -31.58
CA LYS A 192 5.54 -1.82 -32.66
C LYS A 192 5.74 -3.31 -32.35
N ASN A 193 5.81 -3.69 -31.08
CA ASN A 193 5.95 -5.08 -30.68
C ASN A 193 4.68 -5.87 -31.05
N GLU A 194 4.82 -7.03 -31.68
CA GLU A 194 3.68 -7.87 -32.04
C GLU A 194 3.24 -8.80 -30.89
N ASP A 195 4.12 -9.04 -29.93
CA ASP A 195 3.88 -9.85 -28.75
C ASP A 195 3.06 -9.06 -27.71
N TYR A 196 1.75 -9.19 -27.83
CA TYR A 196 0.79 -8.50 -26.96
C TYR A 196 0.87 -8.93 -25.50
N SER A 197 1.33 -10.17 -25.23
CA SER A 197 1.47 -10.69 -23.87
C SER A 197 2.48 -9.87 -23.05
N LYS A 198 3.46 -9.27 -23.74
CA LYS A 198 4.51 -8.40 -23.15
C LYS A 198 4.10 -6.92 -23.07
N MET A 199 2.94 -6.53 -23.61
CA MET A 199 2.50 -5.13 -23.59
C MET A 199 2.06 -4.68 -22.18
N ARG A 200 2.78 -3.68 -21.64
CA ARG A 200 2.47 -3.07 -20.34
C ARG A 200 1.52 -1.87 -20.50
N ILE A 201 0.23 -2.13 -20.64
CA ILE A 201 -0.81 -1.10 -20.48
C ILE A 201 -1.13 -0.85 -19.00
N SER A 202 -1.59 0.36 -18.66
CA SER A 202 -2.00 0.72 -17.30
C SER A 202 -3.12 -0.18 -16.80
N GLY A 203 -3.19 -0.38 -15.47
CA GLY A 203 -4.27 -1.15 -14.83
C GLY A 203 -5.66 -0.64 -15.21
N TYR A 204 -5.84 0.68 -15.29
CA TYR A 204 -7.08 1.32 -15.75
C TYR A 204 -7.46 0.89 -17.18
N ASN A 205 -6.51 0.88 -18.12
CA ASN A 205 -6.79 0.44 -19.49
C ASN A 205 -7.10 -1.06 -19.54
N ARG A 206 -6.40 -1.90 -18.76
CA ARG A 206 -6.73 -3.34 -18.66
C ARG A 206 -8.16 -3.55 -18.20
N GLN A 207 -8.54 -2.87 -17.11
CA GLN A 207 -9.89 -2.95 -16.56
C GLN A 207 -10.93 -2.43 -17.55
N LYS A 208 -10.64 -1.34 -18.28
CA LYS A 208 -11.53 -0.79 -19.30
C LYS A 208 -11.74 -1.76 -20.47
N ILE A 209 -10.67 -2.38 -20.96
CA ILE A 209 -10.75 -3.36 -22.06
C ILE A 209 -11.53 -4.59 -21.60
N PHE A 210 -11.21 -5.13 -20.42
CA PHE A 210 -11.94 -6.26 -19.86
C PHE A 210 -13.41 -5.94 -19.59
N GLY A 211 -13.72 -4.74 -19.10
CA GLY A 211 -15.09 -4.27 -18.88
C GLY A 211 -15.92 -4.19 -20.17
N LYS A 212 -15.31 -3.81 -21.30
CA LYS A 212 -15.96 -3.86 -22.61
C LYS A 212 -16.14 -5.29 -23.11
N PHE A 213 -15.07 -6.09 -23.06
CA PHE A 213 -15.06 -7.49 -23.49
C PHE A 213 -16.13 -8.30 -22.75
N SER A 214 -16.12 -8.23 -21.41
CA SER A 214 -17.14 -8.86 -20.58
C SER A 214 -18.52 -8.29 -20.88
N GLY A 215 -18.66 -7.00 -21.14
CA GLY A 215 -19.93 -6.39 -21.55
C GLY A 215 -20.53 -6.96 -22.85
N GLU A 216 -19.71 -7.38 -23.81
CA GLU A 216 -20.17 -8.04 -25.04
C GLU A 216 -20.68 -9.46 -24.81
N LEU A 217 -20.15 -10.14 -23.80
CA LEU A 217 -20.53 -11.51 -23.45
C LEU A 217 -21.63 -11.58 -22.39
N LEU A 218 -21.71 -10.57 -21.51
CA LEU A 218 -22.56 -10.59 -20.33
C LEU A 218 -24.04 -10.85 -20.63
N PRO A 219 -24.67 -10.26 -21.66
CA PRO A 219 -26.08 -10.55 -21.99
C PRO A 219 -26.36 -12.04 -22.21
N LYS A 220 -25.38 -12.80 -22.72
CA LYS A 220 -25.53 -14.25 -22.98
C LYS A 220 -25.62 -15.08 -21.70
N PHE A 221 -24.98 -14.61 -20.63
CA PHE A 221 -24.83 -15.38 -19.39
C PHE A 221 -25.55 -14.76 -18.19
N TYR A 222 -26.10 -13.56 -18.35
CA TYR A 222 -26.54 -12.73 -17.21
C TYR A 222 -27.53 -13.43 -16.29
N GLN A 223 -28.57 -14.07 -16.84
CA GLN A 223 -29.59 -14.72 -16.01
C GLN A 223 -29.02 -15.91 -15.22
N LYS A 224 -28.23 -16.76 -15.89
CA LYS A 224 -27.54 -17.89 -15.24
C LYS A 224 -26.61 -17.41 -14.13
N LEU A 225 -25.77 -16.40 -14.43
CA LEU A 225 -24.83 -15.82 -13.46
C LEU A 225 -25.55 -15.19 -12.27
N LYS A 226 -26.66 -14.48 -12.52
CA LYS A 226 -27.47 -13.86 -11.47
C LYS A 226 -28.04 -14.90 -10.51
N LEU A 227 -28.59 -16.00 -11.04
CA LEU A 227 -29.15 -17.08 -10.21
C LEU A 227 -28.06 -17.79 -9.39
N GLU A 228 -26.90 -18.10 -9.98
CA GLU A 228 -25.78 -18.70 -9.24
C GLU A 228 -25.21 -17.73 -8.18
N TYR A 229 -25.16 -16.44 -8.51
CA TYR A 229 -24.75 -15.39 -7.58
C TYR A 229 -25.68 -15.33 -6.37
N GLU A 230 -26.99 -15.29 -6.58
CA GLU A 230 -27.99 -15.27 -5.51
C GLU A 230 -27.88 -16.50 -4.62
N LYS A 231 -27.69 -17.69 -5.20
CA LYS A 231 -27.44 -18.94 -4.46
C LYS A 231 -26.18 -18.85 -3.58
N LYS A 232 -25.05 -18.39 -4.13
CA LYS A 232 -23.79 -18.23 -3.37
C LYS A 232 -23.90 -17.18 -2.27
N VAL A 233 -24.59 -16.08 -2.54
CA VAL A 233 -24.84 -15.02 -1.55
C VAL A 233 -25.77 -15.51 -0.46
N SER A 234 -26.84 -16.24 -0.77
CA SER A 234 -27.72 -16.83 0.24
C SER A 234 -26.94 -17.74 1.18
N GLY A 235 -26.18 -18.70 0.64
CA GLY A 235 -25.38 -19.59 1.48
C GLY A 235 -24.34 -18.86 2.35
N LEU A 236 -23.73 -17.78 1.83
CA LEU A 236 -22.83 -16.92 2.61
C LEU A 236 -23.57 -16.21 3.75
N LEU A 237 -24.79 -15.75 3.50
CA LEU A 237 -25.63 -15.07 4.48
C LEU A 237 -26.18 -16.03 5.53
N ASP A 238 -26.48 -17.27 5.16
CA ASP A 238 -26.88 -18.33 6.08
C ASP A 238 -25.72 -18.72 6.99
N ASP A 239 -24.51 -18.94 6.44
CA ASP A 239 -23.28 -19.13 7.23
C ASP A 239 -23.05 -17.98 8.22
N TYR A 240 -23.34 -16.75 7.78
CA TYR A 240 -23.19 -15.53 8.57
C TYR A 240 -24.25 -15.39 9.68
N LEU A 241 -25.49 -15.76 9.39
CA LEU A 241 -26.61 -15.73 10.33
C LEU A 241 -26.48 -16.82 11.40
N GLU A 242 -26.10 -18.03 10.98
CA GLU A 242 -25.93 -19.21 11.82
C GLU A 242 -24.61 -19.22 12.60
N MET A 243 -23.80 -18.16 12.50
CA MET A 243 -22.50 -18.06 13.17
C MET A 243 -21.58 -19.26 12.87
N LYS A 244 -21.64 -19.80 11.64
CA LYS A 244 -20.81 -20.95 11.25
C LYS A 244 -19.34 -20.53 11.10
N ASN A 245 -18.45 -21.39 11.60
CA ASN A 245 -16.99 -21.23 11.50
C ASN A 245 -16.45 -19.91 12.06
N ILE A 246 -17.12 -19.32 13.04
CA ILE A 246 -16.66 -18.06 13.65
C ILE A 246 -15.43 -18.27 14.53
N LYS A 247 -14.73 -17.16 14.81
CA LYS A 247 -13.79 -17.05 15.92
C LYS A 247 -14.11 -15.85 16.79
N VAL A 248 -14.09 -16.00 18.10
CA VAL A 248 -14.26 -14.96 19.10
C VAL A 248 -12.87 -14.44 19.49
N LEU A 249 -12.56 -13.22 19.07
CA LEU A 249 -11.23 -12.63 19.17
C LEU A 249 -11.28 -11.33 19.94
N CYS A 250 -10.24 -11.01 20.71
CA CYS A 250 -10.06 -9.65 21.22
C CYS A 250 -9.87 -8.65 20.06
N ILE A 251 -10.13 -7.36 20.29
CA ILE A 251 -10.05 -6.33 19.23
C ILE A 251 -8.69 -6.34 18.52
N LYS A 252 -7.58 -6.48 19.28
CA LYS A 252 -6.21 -6.55 18.74
C LYS A 252 -6.03 -7.74 17.79
N CYS A 253 -6.47 -8.92 18.23
CA CYS A 253 -6.46 -10.17 17.46
C CYS A 253 -7.34 -10.06 16.22
N HIS A 254 -8.57 -9.55 16.36
CA HIS A 254 -9.49 -9.35 15.25
C HIS A 254 -8.85 -8.47 14.17
N SER A 255 -8.31 -7.30 14.53
CA SER A 255 -7.59 -6.42 13.61
C SER A 255 -6.42 -7.12 12.91
N ALA A 256 -5.61 -7.87 13.67
CA ALA A 256 -4.47 -8.59 13.12
C ALA A 256 -4.88 -9.66 12.10
N VAL A 257 -5.98 -10.40 12.31
CA VAL A 257 -6.50 -11.34 11.30
C VAL A 257 -6.92 -10.62 10.03
N ARG A 258 -7.64 -9.49 10.14
CA ARG A 258 -8.08 -8.69 8.98
C ARG A 258 -6.91 -8.18 8.13
N LEU A 259 -5.79 -7.88 8.78
CA LEU A 259 -4.55 -7.45 8.13
C LEU A 259 -3.70 -8.60 7.59
N GLY A 260 -4.16 -9.85 7.72
CA GLY A 260 -3.41 -11.05 7.30
C GLY A 260 -2.14 -11.27 8.10
N LEU A 261 -2.09 -10.77 9.35
CA LEU A 261 -0.96 -10.95 10.23
C LEU A 261 -1.07 -12.30 10.97
N LYS A 262 0.08 -12.82 11.40
CA LYS A 262 0.19 -14.05 12.20
C LYS A 262 0.84 -13.72 13.54
N PHE A 263 0.57 -14.50 14.58
CA PHE A 263 1.32 -14.38 15.83
C PHE A 263 2.81 -14.61 15.61
N CYS A 264 3.61 -13.83 16.31
CA CYS A 264 5.03 -14.09 16.42
C CYS A 264 5.23 -15.32 17.30
N LYS A 265 5.85 -16.37 16.75
CA LYS A 265 6.15 -17.59 17.50
C LYS A 265 7.14 -17.36 18.65
N ARG A 266 7.96 -16.30 18.58
CA ARG A 266 8.98 -15.97 19.57
C ARG A 266 8.39 -15.30 20.80
N CYS A 267 7.77 -14.12 20.64
CA CYS A 267 7.23 -13.39 21.80
C CYS A 267 5.78 -13.73 22.14
N LYS A 268 5.03 -14.39 21.23
CA LYS A 268 3.59 -14.70 21.36
C LYS A 268 2.64 -13.51 21.65
N THR A 269 3.18 -12.28 21.73
CA THR A 269 2.43 -11.05 22.05
C THR A 269 2.24 -10.12 20.86
N ASN A 270 3.18 -10.15 19.91
CA ASN A 270 3.19 -9.31 18.72
C ASN A 270 2.85 -10.10 17.45
N TYR A 271 2.56 -9.37 16.37
CA TYR A 271 2.20 -9.95 15.09
C TYR A 271 3.29 -9.75 14.03
N ARG A 272 3.28 -10.60 13.00
CA ARG A 272 4.17 -10.55 11.85
C ARG A 272 3.38 -10.68 10.55
N LYS A 273 3.88 -10.11 9.46
CA LYS A 273 3.37 -10.42 8.12
C LYS A 273 3.78 -11.84 7.74
N GLY A 274 2.98 -12.50 6.89
CA GLY A 274 3.20 -13.90 6.50
C GLY A 274 4.60 -14.21 5.97
N ARG A 275 5.22 -13.25 5.27
CA ARG A 275 6.56 -13.36 4.68
C ARG A 275 7.73 -13.34 5.67
N TYR A 276 7.51 -12.90 6.92
CA TYR A 276 8.59 -12.78 7.92
C TYR A 276 8.50 -13.91 8.94
N LYS A 277 9.64 -14.43 9.42
CA LYS A 277 9.67 -15.51 10.43
C LYS A 277 9.22 -15.04 11.82
N MET A 278 9.48 -13.79 12.19
CA MET A 278 9.14 -13.19 13.48
C MET A 278 8.57 -11.77 13.33
N CYS A 279 8.09 -11.16 14.43
CA CYS A 279 7.61 -9.77 14.39
C CYS A 279 8.79 -8.80 14.27
N TYR A 280 8.48 -7.55 13.95
CA TYR A 280 9.48 -6.49 13.79
C TYR A 280 10.29 -6.27 15.08
N LYS A 281 9.63 -6.18 16.25
CA LYS A 281 10.32 -6.06 17.55
C LYS A 281 11.29 -7.21 17.82
N CYS A 282 10.88 -8.46 17.59
CA CYS A 282 11.77 -9.61 17.75
C CYS A 282 12.93 -9.62 16.74
N HIS A 283 12.67 -9.15 15.51
CA HIS A 283 13.70 -9.06 14.47
C HIS A 283 14.73 -7.98 14.79
N ILE A 284 14.30 -6.84 15.33
CA ILE A 284 15.20 -5.81 15.85
C ILE A 284 16.00 -6.37 17.02
N ALA A 285 15.35 -6.99 18.01
CA ALA A 285 16.06 -7.57 19.15
C ALA A 285 17.11 -8.62 18.72
N GLU A 286 16.84 -9.42 17.68
CA GLU A 286 17.83 -10.34 17.12
C GLU A 286 19.00 -9.62 16.42
N LYS A 287 18.71 -8.56 15.66
CA LYS A 287 19.76 -7.75 15.04
C LYS A 287 20.63 -7.06 16.08
N GLU A 288 20.01 -6.45 17.09
CA GLU A 288 20.70 -5.80 18.20
C GLU A 288 21.54 -6.79 19.00
N SER A 289 21.09 -8.04 19.19
CA SER A 289 21.90 -9.06 19.86
C SER A 289 23.18 -9.46 19.11
N LYS A 290 23.34 -9.02 17.86
CA LYS A 290 24.52 -9.26 17.01
C LYS A 290 25.28 -7.98 16.68
N ASP A 291 24.76 -6.81 17.07
CA ASP A 291 25.36 -5.51 16.81
C ASP A 291 26.17 -5.09 18.05
N PRO A 292 27.51 -5.03 17.97
CA PRO A 292 28.36 -4.67 19.11
C PRO A 292 27.98 -3.32 19.75
N LEU A 293 27.55 -2.35 18.93
CA LEU A 293 27.13 -1.05 19.44
C LEU A 293 25.83 -1.17 20.24
N ALA A 294 24.86 -1.94 19.72
CA ALA A 294 23.58 -2.13 20.40
C ALA A 294 23.73 -2.91 21.72
N ILE A 295 24.66 -3.88 21.77
CA ILE A 295 25.00 -4.59 23.01
C ILE A 295 25.54 -3.59 24.04
N ARG A 296 26.50 -2.75 23.65
CA ARG A 296 27.12 -1.76 24.52
C ARG A 296 26.14 -0.68 25.00
N ILE A 297 25.26 -0.20 24.13
CA ILE A 297 24.15 0.71 24.49
C ILE A 297 23.29 0.07 25.58
N ARG A 298 22.91 -1.20 25.42
CA ARG A 298 22.07 -1.90 26.40
C ARG A 298 22.78 -2.14 27.72
N GLU A 299 24.07 -2.48 27.70
CA GLU A 299 24.88 -2.67 28.91
C GLU A 299 25.02 -1.37 29.72
N ILE A 300 25.22 -0.23 29.05
CA ILE A 300 25.47 1.05 29.71
C ILE A 300 24.16 1.72 30.15
N PHE A 301 23.16 1.76 29.27
CA PHE A 301 21.94 2.56 29.48
C PHE A 301 20.71 1.72 29.82
N GLY A 302 20.77 0.40 29.71
CA GLY A 302 19.62 -0.48 29.96
C GLY A 302 18.50 -0.36 28.92
N ILE A 303 18.72 0.33 27.81
CA ILE A 303 17.74 0.54 26.73
C ILE A 303 18.19 -0.13 25.42
N SER A 304 17.23 -0.37 24.51
CA SER A 304 17.52 -0.85 23.16
C SER A 304 18.10 0.26 22.27
N LYS A 305 18.82 -0.12 21.21
CA LYS A 305 19.29 0.84 20.19
C LYS A 305 18.09 1.52 19.53
N GLN A 306 16.98 0.80 19.29
CA GLN A 306 15.75 1.43 18.80
C GLN A 306 15.19 2.51 19.74
N GLU A 307 15.07 2.23 21.04
CA GLU A 307 14.59 3.23 22.02
C GLU A 307 15.51 4.46 22.07
N LEU A 308 16.83 4.26 21.95
CA LEU A 308 17.80 5.34 21.82
C LEU A 308 17.52 6.23 20.60
N TRP A 309 17.27 5.63 19.42
CA TRP A 309 16.91 6.38 18.21
C TRP A 309 15.59 7.15 18.34
N GLU A 310 14.61 6.57 19.01
CA GLU A 310 13.31 7.22 19.28
C GLU A 310 13.51 8.44 20.21
N ARG A 311 14.26 8.29 21.31
CA ARG A 311 14.58 9.38 22.24
C ARG A 311 15.34 10.53 21.59
N ASN A 312 16.33 10.24 20.75
CA ASN A 312 17.10 11.28 20.07
C ASN A 312 16.26 12.11 19.10
N MET A 313 15.32 11.49 18.38
CA MET A 313 14.42 12.23 17.49
C MET A 313 13.46 13.15 18.26
N GLU A 314 13.16 12.81 19.51
CA GLU A 314 12.27 13.55 20.39
C GLU A 314 13.03 14.52 21.32
N GLY A 315 14.37 14.60 21.23
CA GLY A 315 15.17 15.47 22.10
C GLY A 315 15.14 15.08 23.58
N GLU A 316 14.97 13.78 23.86
CA GLU A 316 14.92 13.23 25.20
C GLU A 316 16.30 12.71 25.66
N CYS A 317 16.57 12.85 26.96
CA CYS A 317 17.73 12.28 27.63
C CYS A 317 17.78 10.77 27.45
N ILE A 318 18.90 10.26 26.93
CA ILE A 318 19.06 8.84 26.61
C ILE A 318 18.98 7.92 27.84
N VAL A 319 19.21 8.44 29.04
CA VAL A 319 19.11 7.68 30.30
C VAL A 319 17.67 7.71 30.82
N CYS A 320 17.18 8.88 31.18
CA CYS A 320 15.94 9.01 31.96
C CYS A 320 14.70 9.30 31.11
N GLY A 321 14.85 9.63 29.83
CA GLY A 321 13.74 10.00 28.94
C GLY A 321 13.12 11.37 29.23
N ALA A 322 13.72 12.20 30.09
CA ALA A 322 13.28 13.58 30.28
C ALA A 322 13.77 14.46 29.12
N TRP A 323 12.99 15.47 28.72
CA TRP A 323 13.40 16.46 27.73
C TRP A 323 14.78 17.05 28.07
N ALA A 324 15.73 16.89 27.15
CA ALA A 324 17.09 17.38 27.33
C ALA A 324 17.14 18.92 27.32
N PHE A 325 16.25 19.55 26.55
CA PHE A 325 16.25 20.99 26.28
C PHE A 325 15.47 21.87 27.29
N GLU A 326 14.47 21.33 28.01
CA GLU A 326 13.60 22.18 28.84
C GLU A 326 14.21 22.62 30.19
N ARG A 327 15.37 22.08 30.59
CA ARG A 327 15.96 22.37 31.91
C ARG A 327 17.22 23.25 31.90
N VAL A 328 17.75 23.61 30.73
CA VAL A 328 19.04 24.31 30.64
C VAL A 328 18.80 25.79 30.33
N SER A 329 19.03 26.66 31.31
CA SER A 329 18.96 28.12 31.14
C SER A 329 20.13 28.70 30.32
N ASN A 330 21.10 27.85 29.96
CA ASN A 330 22.21 28.11 29.05
C ASN A 330 22.28 26.93 28.06
N PHE A 331 22.37 27.17 26.76
CA PHE A 331 22.22 26.20 25.65
C PHE A 331 23.29 25.08 25.55
N SER A 332 23.86 24.60 26.66
CA SER A 332 24.86 23.54 26.62
C SER A 332 24.22 22.18 26.31
N GLU A 333 24.61 21.57 25.19
CA GLU A 333 24.22 20.21 24.79
C GLU A 333 25.22 19.19 25.37
N TYR A 334 24.73 18.16 26.07
CA TYR A 334 25.56 17.08 26.65
C TYR A 334 25.55 15.85 25.74
N ASN A 335 26.33 15.90 24.67
CA ASN A 335 26.43 14.86 23.65
C ASN A 335 27.20 13.65 24.17
N VAL A 336 26.65 12.44 24.02
CA VAL A 336 27.26 11.18 24.47
C VAL A 336 27.86 10.43 23.29
N HIS A 337 29.14 10.12 23.38
CA HIS A 337 29.91 9.38 22.38
C HIS A 337 30.34 8.03 22.92
N LEU A 338 29.99 6.93 22.23
CA LEU A 338 30.50 5.60 22.57
C LEU A 338 31.87 5.40 21.94
N LEU A 339 32.90 5.19 22.76
CA LEU A 339 34.29 5.00 22.30
C LEU A 339 34.48 3.65 21.60
N GLU A 340 35.21 3.65 20.48
CA GLU A 340 35.77 2.42 19.90
C GLU A 340 36.81 1.77 20.83
N LYS A 341 37.19 0.52 20.55
CA LYS A 341 38.10 -0.26 21.41
C LYS A 341 39.48 0.38 21.61
N ASP A 342 39.89 1.23 20.68
CA ASP A 342 41.16 1.97 20.70
C ASP A 342 41.03 3.38 21.31
N GLY A 343 39.82 3.82 21.65
CA GLY A 343 39.55 5.11 22.27
C GLY A 343 39.82 6.33 21.38
N ALA A 344 40.15 6.13 20.10
CA ALA A 344 40.56 7.19 19.19
C ALA A 344 39.38 7.84 18.43
N SER A 345 38.25 7.13 18.33
CA SER A 345 37.03 7.64 17.71
C SER A 345 35.79 7.23 18.53
N GLY A 346 34.73 8.04 18.46
CA GLY A 346 33.48 7.78 19.15
C GLY A 346 32.25 8.14 18.32
N GLU A 347 31.27 7.24 18.28
CA GLU A 347 29.98 7.49 17.62
C GLU A 347 29.06 8.25 18.59
N CYS A 348 28.57 9.43 18.18
CA CYS A 348 27.57 10.16 18.95
C CYS A 348 26.27 9.35 18.96
N VAL A 349 25.81 9.00 20.15
CA VAL A 349 24.65 8.14 20.39
C VAL A 349 23.45 8.88 20.97
N GLY A 350 23.59 10.15 21.36
CA GLY A 350 22.48 10.97 21.84
C GLY A 350 22.87 11.94 22.96
N GLU A 351 21.89 12.49 23.65
CA GLU A 351 22.09 13.56 24.64
C GLU A 351 21.70 13.15 26.07
N LEU A 352 22.32 13.79 27.09
CA LEU A 352 21.91 13.68 28.49
C LEU A 352 21.25 14.97 28.98
N CYS A 353 20.27 14.84 29.87
CA CYS A 353 19.90 15.98 30.72
C CYS A 353 20.98 16.22 31.79
N GLU A 354 21.05 17.44 32.30
CA GLU A 354 22.07 17.86 33.29
C GLU A 354 22.12 16.95 34.52
N ASP A 355 20.97 16.54 35.06
CA ASP A 355 20.89 15.65 36.23
C ASP A 355 21.46 14.26 35.96
N CYS A 356 21.30 13.75 34.74
CA CYS A 356 21.89 12.50 34.32
C CYS A 356 23.39 12.68 34.08
N TYR A 357 23.80 13.74 33.39
CA TYR A 357 25.22 14.07 33.21
C TYR A 357 25.97 14.13 34.55
N LYS A 358 25.48 14.89 35.54
CA LYS A 358 26.09 15.00 36.88
C LYS A 358 26.20 13.67 37.60
N ARG A 359 25.23 12.77 37.42
CA ARG A 359 25.27 11.41 37.99
C ARG A 359 26.28 10.53 37.27
N TYR A 360 26.31 10.56 35.95
CA TYR A 360 27.20 9.73 35.14
C TYR A 360 28.66 10.21 35.16
N ASN A 361 28.92 11.52 35.25
CA ASN A 361 30.28 12.05 35.37
C ASN A 361 30.99 11.62 36.67
N LYS A 362 30.22 11.14 37.66
CA LYS A 362 30.76 10.55 38.90
C LYS A 362 31.06 9.05 38.79
N THR A 363 30.66 8.40 37.70
CA THR A 363 30.92 6.98 37.47
C THR A 363 32.21 6.82 36.67
N GLU A 364 33.15 5.98 37.13
CA GLU A 364 34.44 5.71 36.45
C GLU A 364 34.30 4.88 35.15
N VAL A 365 33.16 4.98 34.46
CA VAL A 365 32.86 4.15 33.30
C VAL A 365 33.64 4.67 32.09
N LYS A 366 34.80 4.07 31.82
CA LYS A 366 35.71 4.43 30.70
C LYS A 366 35.17 4.10 29.30
N SER A 367 33.92 3.66 29.17
CA SER A 367 33.39 3.09 27.93
C SER A 367 32.67 4.12 27.04
N PHE A 368 32.60 5.39 27.43
CA PHE A 368 32.03 6.49 26.63
C PHE A 368 32.58 7.84 27.09
N ILE A 369 32.46 8.86 26.25
CA ILE A 369 32.82 10.26 26.55
C ILE A 369 31.54 11.09 26.43
N VAL A 370 31.34 12.06 27.33
CA VAL A 370 30.30 13.07 27.17
C VAL A 370 30.97 14.39 26.82
N GLU A 371 30.68 14.91 25.63
CA GLU A 371 31.16 16.20 25.15
C GLU A 371 30.11 17.28 25.44
N ILE A 372 30.56 18.43 25.94
CA ILE A 372 29.70 19.60 26.15
C ILE A 372 29.88 20.50 24.93
N SER A 373 28.83 20.63 24.11
CA SER A 373 28.79 21.59 23.00
C SER A 373 28.11 22.86 23.50
N ASN A 374 28.82 24.00 23.40
CA ASN A 374 28.32 25.33 23.79
C ASN A 374 27.82 26.11 22.58
#